data_AF-A0A2D6P9X3-F1
#
_entry.id   AF-A0A2D6P9X3-F1
#
_cell.length_a   1.000
_cell.length_b   1.000
_cell.length_c   1.000
_cell.angle_alpha   90.00
_cell.angle_beta   90.00
_cell.angle_gamma   90.00
#
_symmetry.space_group_name_H-M   'P 1'
#
loop_
_entity.id
_entity.type
_entity.pdbx_description
1 polymer ?
#
loop_
_entity_poly.entity_id
_entity_poly.type
_entity_poly.pdbx_seq_one_letter_code
_entity_poly.pdbx_strand_id
1 'polypeptide(L)' 'MKDQNYIVNDNESKQDKWNRGLDIFIESVIKPDPALRQCAHNQRCYHELMDIRSDVLEYLKTKRWN' A
#
# COMPACT_ATOMS: atom_id res chain seq x y z
N MET A 1 -7.20 -2.34 -10.35
CA MET A 1 -6.47 -1.10 -10.08
C MET A 1 -6.49 -0.39 -11.41
N LYS A 2 -7.04 0.82 -11.50
CA LYS A 2 -6.92 1.54 -12.77
C LYS A 2 -5.46 1.90 -12.93
N ASP A 3 -4.93 1.75 -14.13
CA ASP A 3 -3.56 2.15 -14.42
C ASP A 3 -3.43 3.65 -14.12
N GLN A 4 -2.58 4.00 -13.16
CA GLN A 4 -2.30 5.41 -12.88
C GLN A 4 -1.32 5.88 -13.94
N ASN A 5 -1.88 6.34 -15.07
CA ASN A 5 -1.24 6.97 -16.25
C ASN A 5 0.30 6.88 -16.34
N TYR A 6 0.77 6.29 -17.43
CA TYR A 6 2.18 6.20 -17.79
C TYR A 6 2.90 7.58 -17.76
N ILE A 7 3.94 7.69 -16.93
CA ILE A 7 4.81 8.88 -16.89
C ILE A 7 6.04 8.62 -17.75
N VAL A 8 6.21 9.45 -18.79
CA VAL A 8 7.19 9.32 -19.89
C VAL A 8 8.54 9.99 -19.57
N ASN A 9 8.73 10.56 -18.37
CA ASN A 9 9.84 11.50 -18.14
C ASN A 9 11.08 10.82 -17.55
N ASP A 10 12.04 10.46 -18.41
CA ASP A 10 13.29 9.78 -18.03
C ASP A 10 14.19 10.61 -17.07
N ASN A 11 13.97 11.92 -16.99
CA ASN A 11 14.74 12.85 -16.15
C ASN A 11 14.20 13.00 -14.72
N GLU A 12 13.23 12.18 -14.32
CA GLU A 12 12.66 12.26 -12.97
C GLU A 12 13.64 11.83 -11.87
N SER A 13 13.62 12.55 -10.75
CA SER A 13 14.51 12.28 -9.61
C SER A 13 14.21 10.93 -8.96
N LYS A 14 15.21 10.35 -8.28
CA LYS A 14 15.00 9.13 -7.48
C LYS A 14 13.98 9.34 -6.37
N GLN A 15 13.93 10.54 -5.79
CA GLN A 15 13.01 10.91 -4.73
C GLN A 15 11.55 10.87 -5.20
N ASP A 16 11.27 11.38 -6.41
CA ASP A 16 9.92 11.36 -6.98
C ASP A 16 9.46 9.92 -7.27
N LYS A 17 10.34 9.10 -7.88
CA LYS A 17 10.07 7.68 -8.15
C LYS A 17 9.82 6.91 -6.85
N TRP A 18 10.60 7.19 -5.80
CA TRP A 18 10.43 6.58 -4.49
C TRP A 18 9.08 6.94 -3.87
N ASN A 19 8.75 8.23 -3.80
CA ASN A 19 7.51 8.70 -3.19
C ASN A 19 6.28 8.19 -3.96
N ARG A 20 6.33 8.12 -5.30
CA ARG A 20 5.28 7.50 -6.11
C ARG A 20 5.14 6.00 -5.84
N GLY A 21 6.25 5.28 -5.77
CA GLY A 21 6.26 3.85 -5.43
C GLY A 21 5.66 3.59 -4.05
N LEU A 22 5.98 4.45 -3.08
CA LEU A 22 5.39 4.42 -1.74
C LEU A 22 3.87 4.64 -1.79
N ASP A 23 3.39 5.62 -2.56
CA ASP A 23 1.95 5.91 -2.68
C ASP A 23 1.19 4.72 -3.31
N ILE A 24 1.73 4.15 -4.39
CA ILE A 24 1.17 2.94 -5.03
C ILE A 24 1.13 1.77 -4.03
N PHE A 25 2.17 1.61 -3.22
CA PHE A 25 2.21 0.55 -2.23
C PHE A 25 1.19 0.77 -1.10
N ILE A 26 1.04 2.00 -0.60
CA ILE A 26 0.01 2.38 0.38
C ILE A 26 -1.38 2.06 -0.17
N GLU A 27 -1.68 2.41 -1.43
CA GLU A 27 -2.94 2.06 -2.09
C GLU A 27 -3.17 0.55 -2.12
N SER A 28 -2.13 -0.25 -2.38
CA SER A 28 -2.21 -1.71 -2.39
C SER A 28 -2.51 -2.31 -1.02
N VAL A 29 -2.04 -1.69 0.06
CA VAL A 29 -2.34 -2.09 1.46
C VAL A 29 -3.76 -1.67 1.86
N ILE A 30 -4.20 -0.48 1.44
CA ILE A 30 -5.56 0.01 1.72
C ILE A 30 -6.59 -0.86 1.01
N LYS A 31 -6.33 -1.22 -0.25
CA LYS A 31 -7.22 -2.01 -1.06
C LYS A 31 -7.29 -3.46 -0.52
N PRO A 32 -8.45 -3.92 -0.03
CA PRO A 32 -8.55 -5.28 0.48
C PRO A 32 -8.51 -6.30 -0.67
N ASP A 33 -7.84 -7.42 -0.43
CA ASP A 33 -8.04 -8.66 -1.18
C ASP A 33 -9.23 -9.41 -0.57
N PRO A 34 -10.39 -9.54 -1.26
CA PRO A 34 -11.58 -10.15 -0.68
C PRO A 34 -11.39 -11.62 -0.29
N ALA A 35 -10.57 -12.37 -1.03
CA ALA A 35 -10.33 -13.79 -0.74
C ALA A 35 -9.52 -13.93 0.55
N LEU A 36 -8.49 -13.11 0.75
CA LEU A 36 -7.72 -13.09 1.99
C LEU A 36 -8.55 -12.58 3.17
N ARG A 37 -9.43 -11.59 2.97
CA ARG A 37 -10.37 -11.14 4.03
C ARG A 37 -11.33 -12.25 4.46
N GLN A 38 -11.87 -13.01 3.50
CA GLN A 38 -12.73 -14.15 3.80
C GLN A 38 -11.95 -15.23 4.55
N CYS A 39 -10.70 -15.48 4.16
CA CYS A 39 -9.81 -16.41 4.85
C CYS A 39 -9.61 -16.01 6.33
N ALA A 40 -9.38 -14.72 6.60
CA ALA A 40 -9.22 -14.23 7.96
C ALA A 40 -10.51 -14.34 8.80
N HIS A 41 -11.69 -14.15 8.19
CA HIS A 41 -12.96 -14.43 8.86
C HIS A 41 -13.12 -15.92 9.19
N ASN A 42 -12.84 -16.81 8.23
CA ASN A 42 -12.95 -18.26 8.43
C ASN A 42 -11.99 -18.76 9.52
N GLN A 43 -10.80 -18.17 9.60
CA GLN A 43 -9.78 -18.49 10.60
C GLN A 43 -9.92 -17.69 11.91
N ARG A 44 -10.96 -16.84 12.04
CA ARG A 44 -11.23 -16.01 13.23
C ARG A 44 -10.08 -15.07 13.60
N CYS A 45 -9.33 -14.57 12.61
CA CYS A 45 -8.21 -13.64 12.79
C CYS A 45 -8.39 -12.30 12.04
N TYR A 46 -9.65 -11.92 11.76
CA TYR A 46 -9.94 -10.71 10.98
C TYR A 46 -9.54 -9.42 11.70
N HIS A 47 -9.68 -9.37 13.03
CA HIS A 47 -9.35 -8.17 13.81
C HIS A 47 -7.83 -7.95 13.83
N GLU A 48 -7.07 -9.00 14.08
CA GLU A 48 -5.62 -9.02 14.06
C GLU A 48 -5.10 -8.60 12.68
N LEU A 49 -5.73 -9.06 11.59
CA LEU A 49 -5.41 -8.60 10.24
C LEU A 49 -5.62 -7.08 10.08
N MET A 50 -6.66 -6.50 10.71
CA MET A 50 -6.92 -5.06 10.63
C MET A 50 -5.93 -4.25 11.45
N ASP A 51 -5.51 -4.77 12.60
CA ASP A 51 -4.52 -4.15 13.47
C ASP A 51 -3.16 -4.10 12.76
N ILE A 52 -2.72 -5.25 12.22
CA ILE A 52 -1.49 -5.34 11.42
C ILE A 52 -1.54 -4.37 10.23
N ARG A 53 -2.68 -4.29 9.52
CA ARG A 53 -2.84 -3.32 8.42
C ARG A 53 -2.63 -1.88 8.92
N SER A 54 -3.16 -1.54 10.09
CA SER A 54 -3.06 -0.19 10.65
C SER A 54 -1.62 0.14 11.04
N ASP A 55 -0.91 -0.80 11.67
CA ASP A 55 0.51 -0.65 12.02
C ASP A 55 1.38 -0.46 10.77
N VAL A 56 1.14 -1.26 9.74
CA VAL A 56 1.87 -1.14 8.45
C VAL A 56 1.60 0.21 7.80
N LEU A 57 0.36 0.71 7.80
CA LEU A 57 0.06 2.03 7.25
C LEU A 57 0.77 3.16 8.01
N GLU A 58 0.87 3.06 9.34
CA GLU A 58 1.61 4.04 10.14
C GLU A 58 3.11 4.00 9.81
N TYR A 59 3.68 2.80 9.72
CA TYR A 59 5.07 2.61 9.30
C TYR A 59 5.34 3.20 7.91
N LEU A 60 4.45 3.00 6.95
CA LEU A 60 4.61 3.52 5.60
C LEU A 60 4.66 5.06 5.54
N LYS A 61 3.93 5.76 6.41
CA LYS A 61 4.01 7.23 6.50
C LYS A 61 5.43 7.71 6.81
N THR A 62 6.21 6.92 7.57
CA THR A 62 7.61 7.25 7.92
C THR A 62 8.58 7.09 6.76
N LYS A 63 8.17 6.49 5.64
CA LYS A 63 9.03 6.20 4.48
C LYS A 63 9.04 7.30 3.43
N ARG A 64 8.27 8.37 3.62
CA ARG A 64 8.29 9.51 2.70
C ARG A 64 9.69 10.11 2.67
N TRP A 65 10.26 10.24 1.48
CA TRP A 65 11.55 10.89 1.29
C TRP A 65 11.30 12.40 1.23
N ASN A 66 11.76 13.11 2.26
CA ASN A 66 11.73 14.57 2.37
C ASN A 66 13.00 15.20 1.78
#